data_AF-A0A225UX62-F1
#
_entry.id   AF-A0A225UX62-F1
#
_cell.length_a   1.000
_cell.length_b   1.000
_cell.length_c   1.000
_cell.angle_alpha   90.00
_cell.angle_beta   90.00
_cell.angle_gamma   90.00
#
_symmetry.space_group_name_H-M   'P 1'
#
loop_
_entity.id
_entity.type
_entity.pdbx_description
1 polymer ?
#
loop_
_entity_poly.entity_id
_entity_poly.type
_entity_poly.pdbx_seq_one_letter_code
_entity_poly.pdbx_strand_id
1 'polypeptide(L)'
;MPATIRGSYAQLHKSTRHILKLLSTKFKKLYCRTTGPYAERYFTMKMKSSETALQFFYRLNARAVKAEIPFQTSSKRRELHLRRFVKKLKDVQLKTALEGHQFQSISEVERVLRRHEDVWTEDGYETPPTRTRDARADNVPRGGHAFLTQNVDSGTAPIVEKHVQFQIPEFEEQPLSADPETPEYGPDDYDPPTPDA
;
A
#
# COMPACT_ATOMS: atom_id res chain seq x y z
N MET A 1 9.01 36.03 -11.63
CA MET A 1 9.92 34.89 -11.91
C MET A 1 11.30 35.23 -11.36
N PRO A 2 11.92 34.40 -10.49
CA PRO A 2 13.25 34.70 -9.95
C PRO A 2 14.27 34.86 -11.10
N ALA A 3 15.13 35.89 -11.01
CA ALA A 3 16.08 36.28 -12.06
C ALA A 3 17.00 35.14 -12.52
N THR A 4 17.21 34.15 -11.66
CA THR A 4 17.98 32.93 -11.90
C THR A 4 17.39 32.01 -12.97
N ILE A 5 16.07 32.03 -13.20
CA ILE A 5 15.40 31.20 -14.24
C ILE A 5 15.65 31.76 -15.65
N ARG A 6 15.66 33.09 -15.79
CA ARG A 6 15.91 33.72 -17.10
C ARG A 6 17.35 33.52 -17.54
N GLY A 7 18.30 33.61 -16.60
CA GLY A 7 19.71 33.38 -16.86
C GLY A 7 20.04 31.91 -17.18
N SER A 8 19.34 30.96 -16.58
CA SER A 8 19.56 29.54 -16.86
C SER A 8 18.98 29.10 -18.21
N TYR A 9 17.85 29.67 -18.63
CA TYR A 9 17.30 29.44 -19.96
C TYR A 9 18.30 29.84 -21.05
N ALA A 10 18.98 30.98 -20.88
CA ALA A 10 20.00 31.46 -21.81
C ALA A 10 21.23 30.52 -21.90
N GLN A 11 21.51 29.73 -20.87
CA GLN A 11 22.60 28.74 -20.83
C GLN A 11 22.26 27.42 -21.55
N LEU A 12 21.00 27.19 -21.94
CA LEU A 12 20.61 26.00 -22.69
C LEU A 12 21.04 26.09 -24.16
N HIS A 13 21.44 24.98 -24.77
CA HIS A 13 21.78 24.96 -26.20
C HIS A 13 20.58 25.39 -27.07
N LYS A 14 20.83 26.04 -28.22
CA LYS A 14 19.78 26.56 -29.12
C LYS A 14 18.77 25.47 -29.49
N SER A 15 19.23 24.29 -29.89
CA SER A 15 18.36 23.15 -30.24
C SER A 15 17.45 22.72 -29.08
N THR A 16 17.93 22.82 -27.82
CA THR A 16 17.12 22.51 -26.63
C THR A 16 16.07 23.58 -26.35
N ARG A 17 16.35 24.85 -26.65
CA ARG A 17 15.41 25.96 -26.43
C ARG A 17 14.22 25.93 -27.39
N HIS A 18 14.43 25.45 -28.62
CA HIS A 18 13.39 25.38 -29.66
C HIS A 18 12.58 24.08 -29.65
N ILE A 19 13.05 23.03 -29.00
CA ILE A 19 12.32 21.76 -28.88
C ILE A 19 11.58 21.73 -27.54
N LEU A 20 10.27 21.94 -27.56
CA LEU A 20 9.44 22.02 -26.35
C LEU A 20 9.57 20.76 -25.45
N LYS A 21 9.65 19.56 -26.04
CA LYS A 21 9.87 18.30 -25.30
C LYS A 21 11.21 18.31 -24.54
N LEU A 22 12.29 18.74 -25.19
CA LEU A 22 13.64 18.76 -24.63
C LEU A 22 13.77 19.86 -23.57
N LEU A 23 13.20 21.04 -23.84
CA LEU A 23 13.10 22.15 -22.89
C LEU A 23 12.33 21.74 -21.64
N SER A 24 11.13 21.15 -21.80
CA SER A 24 10.29 20.67 -20.70
C SER A 24 11.01 19.59 -19.87
N THR A 25 11.72 18.68 -20.52
CA THR A 25 12.51 17.63 -19.84
C THR A 25 13.64 18.22 -19.00
N LYS A 26 14.41 19.16 -19.57
CA LYS A 26 15.48 19.85 -18.82
C LYS A 26 14.91 20.72 -17.69
N PHE A 27 13.81 21.43 -17.94
CA PHE A 27 13.16 22.25 -16.92
C PHE A 27 12.68 21.38 -15.75
N LYS A 28 11.99 20.27 -16.03
CA LYS A 28 11.58 19.29 -15.02
C LYS A 28 12.79 18.75 -14.23
N LYS A 29 13.90 18.45 -14.91
CA LYS A 29 15.11 17.95 -14.24
C LYS A 29 15.81 18.99 -13.35
N LEU A 30 15.86 20.24 -13.78
CA LEU A 30 16.59 21.31 -13.09
C LEU A 30 15.77 21.99 -11.98
N TYR A 31 14.46 22.11 -12.18
CA TYR A 31 13.61 22.96 -11.34
C TYR A 31 12.47 22.21 -10.68
N CYS A 32 11.93 21.18 -11.32
CA CYS A 32 11.00 20.31 -10.63
C CYS A 32 11.82 19.36 -9.76
N ARG A 33 11.90 19.62 -8.45
CA ARG A 33 12.20 18.56 -7.48
C ARG A 33 11.10 17.51 -7.66
N THR A 34 11.33 16.50 -8.50
CA THR A 34 10.33 15.49 -8.89
C THR A 34 9.95 14.56 -7.75
N THR A 35 10.45 14.80 -6.55
CA THR A 35 10.04 14.15 -5.33
C THR A 35 9.51 15.23 -4.40
N GLY A 36 8.19 15.44 -4.41
CA GLY A 36 7.55 16.32 -3.42
C GLY A 36 7.85 15.83 -2.00
N PRO A 37 7.67 16.67 -0.96
CA PRO A 37 7.95 16.30 0.43
C PRO A 37 7.23 15.02 0.86
N TYR A 38 6.08 14.70 0.25
CA TYR A 38 5.37 13.44 0.49
C TYR A 38 6.06 12.23 -0.12
N ALA A 39 6.51 12.30 -1.37
CA ALA A 39 7.27 11.23 -2.00
C ALA A 39 8.61 11.01 -1.29
N GLU A 40 9.26 12.08 -0.83
CA GLU A 40 10.50 12.00 -0.06
C GLU A 40 10.25 11.29 1.28
N ARG A 41 9.21 11.72 2.02
CA ARG A 41 8.77 11.08 3.26
C ARG A 41 8.41 9.61 3.07
N TYR A 42 7.82 9.23 1.93
CA TYR A 42 7.52 7.84 1.59
C TYR A 42 8.80 7.03 1.35
N PHE A 43 9.72 7.52 0.50
CA PHE A 43 10.91 6.77 0.12
C PHE A 43 11.96 6.65 1.24
N THR A 44 12.03 7.65 2.13
CA THR A 44 12.95 7.69 3.27
C THR A 44 12.40 7.04 4.53
N MET A 45 11.12 6.65 4.53
CA MET A 45 10.45 6.04 5.67
C MET A 45 11.21 4.80 6.19
N LYS A 46 11.33 4.71 7.52
CA LYS A 46 11.92 3.58 8.26
C LYS A 46 10.95 3.09 9.33
N MET A 47 11.06 1.81 9.68
CA MET A 47 10.32 1.22 10.79
C MET A 47 10.86 1.76 12.13
N LYS A 48 9.96 2.19 13.02
CA LYS A 48 10.26 2.62 14.39
C LYS A 48 10.60 1.40 15.25
N SER A 49 11.18 1.59 16.43
CA SER A 49 11.46 0.47 17.37
C SER A 49 10.22 0.04 18.16
N SER A 50 9.29 0.96 18.38
CA SER A 50 8.09 0.75 19.19
C SER A 50 6.86 0.29 18.40
N GLU A 51 6.95 0.21 17.07
CA GLU A 51 5.80 -0.15 16.24
C GLU A 51 5.94 -1.59 15.77
N THR A 52 4.81 -2.27 15.64
CA THR A 52 4.74 -3.62 15.07
C THR A 52 4.90 -3.57 13.54
N ALA A 53 5.11 -4.72 12.91
CA ALA A 53 5.21 -4.81 11.45
C ALA A 53 3.90 -4.37 10.76
N LEU A 54 2.74 -4.71 11.33
CA LEU A 54 1.43 -4.29 10.81
C LEU A 54 1.23 -2.77 10.94
N GLN A 55 1.57 -2.19 12.08
CA GLN A 55 1.49 -0.74 12.28
C GLN A 55 2.41 0.02 11.29
N PHE A 56 3.62 -0.48 11.08
CA PHE A 56 4.53 0.05 10.08
C PHE A 56 3.94 -0.04 8.66
N PHE A 57 3.33 -1.18 8.33
CA PHE A 57 2.67 -1.41 7.04
C PHE A 57 1.58 -0.35 6.77
N TYR A 58 0.66 -0.14 7.71
CA TYR A 58 -0.39 0.87 7.57
C TYR A 58 0.18 2.29 7.44
N ARG A 59 1.20 2.62 8.23
CA ARG A 59 1.86 3.92 8.15
C ARG A 59 2.53 4.14 6.79
N LEU A 60 3.14 3.10 6.21
CA LEU A 60 3.75 3.15 4.89
C LEU A 60 2.69 3.29 3.78
N ASN A 61 1.57 2.55 3.88
CA ASN A 61 0.44 2.64 2.94
C ASN A 61 -0.13 4.07 2.91
N ALA A 62 -0.37 4.67 4.08
CA ALA A 62 -0.86 6.05 4.18
C ALA A 62 0.08 7.06 3.50
N ARG A 63 1.40 6.79 3.50
CA ARG A 63 2.40 7.66 2.89
C ARG A 63 2.50 7.45 1.39
N ALA A 64 2.30 6.22 0.93
CA ALA A 64 2.17 5.91 -0.48
C ALA A 64 0.93 6.58 -1.09
N VAL A 65 -0.22 6.58 -0.39
CA VAL A 65 -1.42 7.33 -0.80
C VAL A 65 -1.13 8.83 -0.89
N LYS A 66 -0.52 9.42 0.15
CA LYS A 66 -0.14 10.85 0.14
C LYS A 66 0.91 11.21 -0.92
N ALA A 67 1.67 10.23 -1.40
CA ALA A 67 2.66 10.40 -2.46
C ALA A 67 2.12 9.97 -3.84
N GLU A 68 0.81 9.70 -3.95
CA GLU A 68 0.13 9.31 -5.19
C GLU A 68 0.77 8.08 -5.86
N ILE A 69 1.29 7.15 -5.06
CA ILE A 69 1.82 5.89 -5.56
C ILE A 69 0.64 4.95 -5.86
N PRO A 70 0.42 4.52 -7.11
CA PRO A 70 -0.76 3.72 -7.46
C PRO A 70 -0.51 2.23 -7.14
N PHE A 71 -0.25 1.91 -5.86
CA PHE A 71 0.03 0.55 -5.40
C PHE A 71 -1.22 -0.33 -5.29
N GLN A 72 -2.41 0.26 -5.28
CA GLN A 72 -3.67 -0.52 -5.28
C GLN A 72 -4.04 -0.98 -6.69
N THR A 73 -3.88 -0.11 -7.70
CA THR A 73 -4.31 -0.37 -9.07
C THR A 73 -3.22 -0.99 -9.96
N SER A 74 -1.95 -0.65 -9.76
CA SER A 74 -0.85 -1.19 -10.58
C SER A 74 -0.11 -2.31 -9.87
N SER A 75 -0.17 -3.52 -10.42
CA SER A 75 0.57 -4.69 -9.91
C SER A 75 2.08 -4.42 -9.79
N LYS A 76 2.70 -3.81 -10.81
CA LYS A 76 4.12 -3.42 -10.78
C LYS A 76 4.45 -2.45 -9.66
N ARG A 77 3.59 -1.45 -9.40
CA ARG A 77 3.79 -0.48 -8.32
C ARG A 77 3.52 -1.09 -6.95
N ARG A 78 2.55 -1.99 -6.85
CA ARG A 78 2.27 -2.80 -5.66
C ARG A 78 3.48 -3.62 -5.26
N GLU A 79 4.04 -4.37 -6.20
CA GLU A 79 5.21 -5.21 -5.94
C GLU A 79 6.41 -4.38 -5.46
N LEU A 80 6.69 -3.24 -6.08
CA LEU A 80 7.75 -2.32 -5.63
C LEU A 80 7.49 -1.74 -4.24
N HIS A 81 6.22 -1.44 -3.93
CA HIS A 81 5.81 -0.94 -2.63
C HIS A 81 6.00 -2.00 -1.53
N LEU A 82 5.60 -3.25 -1.80
CA LEU A 82 5.75 -4.38 -0.88
C LEU A 82 7.21 -4.78 -0.69
N ARG A 83 8.02 -4.81 -1.77
CA ARG A 83 9.46 -5.00 -1.65
C ARG A 83 10.12 -3.93 -0.77
N ARG A 84 9.62 -2.69 -0.83
CA ARG A 84 10.09 -1.61 0.05
C ARG A 84 9.67 -1.82 1.50
N PHE A 85 8.47 -2.32 1.76
CA PHE A 85 8.03 -2.71 3.10
C PHE A 85 8.95 -3.78 3.69
N VAL A 86 9.13 -4.92 3.00
CA VAL A 86 9.95 -6.05 3.45
C VAL A 86 11.40 -5.61 3.72
N LYS A 87 11.99 -4.80 2.83
CA LYS A 87 13.36 -4.26 3.02
C LYS A 87 13.54 -3.42 4.29
N LYS A 88 12.46 -2.84 4.82
CA LYS A 88 12.49 -1.93 5.98
C LYS A 88 12.08 -2.61 7.29
N LEU A 89 11.66 -3.88 7.24
CA LEU A 89 11.37 -4.67 8.44
C LEU A 89 12.62 -4.88 9.28
N LYS A 90 12.43 -4.88 10.60
CA LYS A 90 13.47 -5.18 11.59
C LYS A 90 13.47 -6.63 12.02
N ASP A 91 12.30 -7.26 12.03
CA ASP A 91 12.15 -8.68 12.32
C ASP A 91 12.75 -9.50 11.18
N VAL A 92 13.83 -10.21 11.47
CA VAL A 92 14.57 -11.02 10.50
C VAL A 92 13.78 -12.26 10.08
N GLN A 93 13.04 -12.88 11.00
CA GLN A 93 12.25 -14.08 10.72
C GLN A 93 11.08 -13.72 9.80
N LEU A 94 10.31 -12.70 10.17
CA LEU A 94 9.22 -12.20 9.33
C LEU A 94 9.73 -11.72 7.98
N LYS A 95 10.84 -10.97 7.96
CA LYS A 95 11.44 -10.52 6.71
C LYS A 95 11.76 -11.69 5.79
N THR A 96 12.39 -12.74 6.32
CA THR A 96 12.77 -13.94 5.56
C THR A 96 11.53 -14.69 5.04
N ALA A 97 10.48 -14.81 5.86
CA ALA A 97 9.22 -15.44 5.46
C ALA A 97 8.49 -14.69 4.33
N LEU A 98 8.63 -13.36 4.28
CA LEU A 98 8.06 -12.51 3.24
C LEU A 98 8.98 -12.37 2.02
N GLU A 99 10.27 -12.70 2.14
CA GLU A 99 11.26 -12.57 1.08
C GLU A 99 11.06 -13.68 0.05
N GLY A 100 10.85 -13.30 -1.22
CA GLY A 100 10.53 -14.24 -2.31
C GLY A 100 9.03 -14.51 -2.49
N HIS A 101 8.16 -14.03 -1.60
CA HIS A 101 6.71 -14.17 -1.78
C HIS A 101 6.15 -13.07 -2.69
N GLN A 102 5.43 -13.48 -3.75
CA GLN A 102 4.75 -12.55 -4.66
C GLN A 102 3.30 -12.34 -4.25
N PHE A 103 3.09 -11.32 -3.42
CA PHE A 103 1.75 -10.95 -2.97
C PHE A 103 0.90 -10.38 -4.11
N GLN A 104 -0.30 -10.93 -4.28
CA GLN A 104 -1.25 -10.50 -5.29
C GLN A 104 -2.02 -9.25 -4.85
N SER A 105 -2.18 -9.04 -3.53
CA SER A 105 -2.93 -7.91 -2.98
C SER A 105 -2.33 -7.35 -1.69
N ILE A 106 -2.76 -6.15 -1.32
CA ILE A 106 -2.39 -5.50 -0.04
C ILE A 106 -3.05 -6.24 1.13
N SER A 107 -4.29 -6.71 0.95
CA SER A 107 -5.04 -7.47 1.95
C SER A 107 -4.39 -8.81 2.28
N GLU A 108 -3.75 -9.45 1.31
CA GLU A 108 -3.02 -10.71 1.53
C GLU A 108 -1.85 -10.52 2.50
N VAL A 109 -1.04 -9.48 2.30
CA VAL A 109 0.06 -9.11 3.22
C VAL A 109 -0.50 -8.82 4.60
N GLU A 110 -1.59 -8.04 4.67
CA GLU A 110 -2.24 -7.71 5.94
C GLU A 110 -2.66 -8.96 6.72
N ARG A 111 -3.24 -9.96 6.06
CA ARG A 111 -3.61 -11.24 6.72
C ARG A 111 -2.40 -11.97 7.28
N VAL A 112 -1.30 -12.03 6.51
CA VAL A 112 -0.05 -12.68 6.96
C VAL A 112 0.52 -11.96 8.17
N LEU A 113 0.52 -10.62 8.15
CA LEU A 113 1.02 -9.80 9.26
C LEU A 113 0.15 -9.96 10.52
N ARG A 114 -1.18 -10.02 10.39
CA ARG A 114 -2.08 -10.27 11.52
C ARG A 114 -1.81 -11.64 12.15
N ARG A 115 -1.73 -12.69 11.33
CA ARG A 115 -1.42 -14.04 11.81
C ARG A 115 -0.08 -14.11 12.53
N HIS A 116 0.91 -13.37 12.04
CA HIS A 116 2.20 -13.26 12.71
C HIS A 116 2.04 -12.56 14.07
N GLU A 117 1.36 -11.43 14.15
CA GLU A 117 1.14 -10.74 15.44
C GLU A 117 0.37 -11.60 16.46
N ASP A 118 -0.64 -12.36 16.02
CA ASP A 118 -1.42 -13.24 16.90
C ASP A 118 -0.54 -14.34 17.52
N VAL A 119 0.31 -15.01 16.72
CA VAL A 119 1.23 -16.05 17.20
C VAL A 119 2.25 -15.49 18.20
N TRP A 120 2.81 -14.31 17.92
CA TRP A 120 3.82 -13.69 18.78
C TRP A 120 3.24 -13.04 20.05
N THR A 121 1.95 -12.72 20.06
CA THR A 121 1.26 -12.23 21.27
C THR A 121 1.00 -13.37 22.25
N GLU A 122 0.62 -14.55 21.74
CA GLU A 122 0.38 -15.77 22.54
C GLU A 122 1.65 -16.28 23.25
N ASP A 123 2.80 -16.27 22.57
CA ASP A 123 4.07 -16.73 23.16
C ASP A 123 4.72 -15.71 24.13
N GLY A 124 4.24 -14.47 24.14
CA GLY A 124 4.92 -13.34 24.78
C GLY A 124 4.36 -12.90 26.14
N TYR A 125 3.05 -12.72 26.29
CA TYR A 125 2.48 -12.04 27.48
C TYR A 125 0.99 -12.38 27.73
N GLU A 126 0.71 -13.52 28.36
CA GLU A 126 -0.33 -13.74 29.38
C GLU A 126 -0.56 -15.25 29.56
N THR A 127 0.34 -15.92 30.28
CA THR A 127 -0.13 -17.01 31.12
C THR A 127 -0.49 -16.39 32.46
N PRO A 128 -1.78 -16.24 32.82
CA PRO A 128 -2.13 -16.02 34.22
C PRO A 128 -1.43 -17.13 35.02
N PRO A 129 -0.74 -16.83 36.14
CA PRO A 129 -0.08 -17.88 36.91
C PRO A 129 -1.12 -18.97 37.19
N THR A 130 -0.81 -20.17 36.72
CA THR A 130 -1.57 -21.38 36.97
C THR A 130 -1.79 -21.45 38.47
N ARG A 131 -3.01 -21.10 38.92
CA ARG A 131 -3.40 -21.38 40.29
C ARG A 131 -3.40 -22.89 40.39
N THR A 132 -2.35 -23.44 40.96
CA THR A 132 -2.31 -24.75 41.59
C THR A 132 -3.45 -24.76 42.61
N ARG A 133 -4.65 -25.13 42.15
CA ARG A 133 -5.75 -25.46 43.02
C ARG A 133 -5.55 -26.90 43.40
N ASP A 134 -4.78 -27.09 44.46
CA ASP A 134 -4.57 -28.39 45.09
C ASP A 134 -5.92 -29.08 45.27
N ALA A 135 -6.02 -30.27 44.68
CA ALA A 135 -7.13 -31.15 44.89
C ALA A 135 -7.11 -31.62 46.34
N ARG A 136 -8.03 -31.09 47.16
CA ARG A 136 -8.48 -31.79 48.35
C ARG A 136 -10.00 -31.88 48.29
N ALA A 137 -10.46 -33.05 47.88
CA ALA A 137 -11.80 -33.52 48.14
C ALA A 137 -11.91 -33.78 49.65
N ASP A 138 -12.94 -33.24 50.29
CA ASP A 138 -13.64 -33.93 51.37
C ASP A 138 -15.06 -33.34 51.50
N ASN A 139 -16.03 -34.25 51.49
CA ASN A 139 -17.46 -34.00 51.56
C ASN A 139 -17.91 -33.82 53.01
N VAL A 140 -18.75 -32.83 53.31
CA VAL A 140 -19.87 -32.96 54.28
C VAL A 140 -21.01 -32.00 53.87
N PRO A 141 -22.29 -32.43 53.89
CA PRO A 141 -23.42 -31.64 53.36
C PRO A 141 -24.25 -30.97 54.47
N ARG A 142 -24.68 -29.71 54.30
CA ARG A 142 -25.94 -29.22 54.90
C ARG A 142 -26.41 -27.84 54.41
N GLY A 143 -27.69 -27.79 54.00
CA GLY A 143 -28.58 -26.62 54.00
C GLY A 143 -28.41 -25.69 52.81
N GLY A 144 -29.22 -25.69 51.75
CA GLY A 144 -30.63 -26.03 51.65
C GLY A 144 -31.46 -24.75 51.67
N HIS A 145 -31.64 -24.08 50.54
CA HIS A 145 -32.77 -23.17 50.31
C HIS A 145 -33.14 -23.10 48.81
N ALA A 146 -34.30 -23.71 48.54
CA ALA A 146 -35.36 -23.40 47.57
C ALA A 146 -35.01 -22.91 46.15
N PHE A 147 -35.47 -23.70 45.18
CA PHE A 147 -35.75 -23.29 43.79
C PHE A 147 -36.89 -22.28 43.72
N LEU A 148 -36.77 -21.32 42.79
CA LEU A 148 -37.90 -20.89 41.96
C LEU A 148 -37.38 -20.61 40.55
N THR A 149 -37.89 -21.37 39.58
CA THR A 149 -37.75 -21.15 38.14
C THR A 149 -38.87 -20.23 37.66
N GLN A 150 -38.57 -19.35 36.70
CA GLN A 150 -39.33 -19.18 35.43
C GLN A 150 -38.71 -18.08 34.55
N ASN A 151 -37.86 -18.53 33.62
CA ASN A 151 -37.82 -18.29 32.17
C ASN A 151 -38.27 -16.96 31.50
N VAL A 152 -37.34 -16.49 30.65
CA VAL A 152 -37.47 -15.92 29.28
C VAL A 152 -37.89 -14.45 29.16
N ASP A 153 -36.96 -13.58 28.74
CA ASP A 153 -36.99 -13.09 27.36
C ASP A 153 -35.60 -12.59 26.89
N SER A 154 -35.28 -12.95 25.66
CA SER A 154 -34.06 -12.56 24.94
C SER A 154 -34.32 -11.21 24.27
N GLY A 155 -33.49 -10.21 24.52
CA GLY A 155 -33.70 -8.88 23.96
C GLY A 155 -32.43 -8.06 23.84
N THR A 156 -31.49 -8.53 23.02
CA THR A 156 -30.36 -7.74 22.53
C THR A 156 -30.88 -6.47 21.85
N ALA A 157 -30.50 -5.30 22.35
CA ALA A 157 -30.80 -4.03 21.70
C ALA A 157 -30.07 -3.96 20.33
N PRO A 158 -30.75 -3.58 19.23
CA PRO A 158 -30.07 -3.46 17.94
C PRO A 158 -29.19 -2.21 17.93
N ILE A 159 -27.90 -2.41 17.68
CA ILE A 159 -26.99 -1.36 17.21
C ILE A 159 -27.50 -0.95 15.83
N VAL A 160 -27.91 0.31 15.69
CA VAL A 160 -28.28 0.90 14.39
C VAL A 160 -27.00 1.08 13.59
N GLU A 161 -26.62 0.07 12.82
CA GLU A 161 -25.64 0.19 11.75
C GLU A 161 -26.20 1.09 10.64
N LYS A 162 -25.77 2.34 10.64
CA LYS A 162 -26.01 3.25 9.52
C LYS A 162 -25.15 2.79 8.33
N HIS A 163 -25.71 1.91 7.51
CA HIS A 163 -25.19 1.59 6.19
C HIS A 163 -25.28 2.85 5.31
N VAL A 164 -24.16 3.52 5.10
CA VAL A 164 -24.03 4.51 4.03
C VAL A 164 -23.72 3.74 2.75
N GLN A 165 -24.75 3.46 1.95
CA GLN A 165 -24.57 3.06 0.57
C GLN A 165 -24.09 4.27 -0.23
N PHE A 166 -22.84 4.25 -0.67
CA PHE A 166 -22.41 5.12 -1.76
C PHE A 166 -22.97 4.52 -3.06
N GLN A 167 -24.02 5.14 -3.60
CA GLN A 167 -24.44 4.91 -4.97
C GLN A 167 -23.29 5.38 -5.88
N ILE A 168 -22.59 4.44 -6.51
CA ILE A 168 -21.68 4.76 -7.61
C ILE A 168 -22.60 5.10 -8.79
N PRO A 169 -22.51 6.29 -9.41
CA PRO A 169 -23.23 6.53 -10.66
C PRO A 169 -22.65 5.59 -11.72
N GLU A 170 -23.52 4.79 -12.34
CA GLU A 170 -23.21 4.07 -13.57
C GLU A 170 -22.72 5.07 -14.61
N PHE A 171 -21.45 4.96 -14.99
CA PHE A 171 -20.96 5.57 -16.20
C PHE A 171 -21.33 4.61 -17.34
N GLU A 172 -22.31 5.01 -18.16
CA GLU A 172 -22.52 4.39 -19.47
C GLU A 172 -21.20 4.47 -20.25
N GLU A 173 -20.56 3.34 -20.49
CA GLU A 173 -19.53 3.24 -21.51
C GLU A 173 -20.18 3.51 -22.87
N GLN A 174 -19.96 4.71 -23.40
CA GLN A 174 -20.10 4.94 -24.84
C GLN A 174 -19.07 4.06 -25.56
N PRO A 175 -19.49 3.22 -26.53
CA PRO A 175 -18.53 2.47 -27.33
C PRO A 175 -17.70 3.45 -28.16
N LEU A 176 -16.38 3.27 -28.11
CA LEU A 176 -15.42 3.97 -28.95
C LEU A 176 -15.80 3.73 -30.42
N SER A 177 -16.26 4.77 -31.11
CA SER A 177 -16.44 4.75 -32.56
C SER A 177 -15.09 4.43 -33.20
N ALA A 178 -15.09 3.44 -34.09
CA ALA A 178 -13.92 3.05 -34.87
C ALA A 178 -13.35 4.28 -35.61
N ASP A 179 -12.11 4.62 -35.29
CA ASP A 179 -11.31 5.53 -36.11
C ASP A 179 -10.82 4.79 -37.37
N PRO A 180 -10.76 5.47 -38.53
CA PRO A 180 -10.44 4.85 -39.81
C PRO A 180 -8.95 4.45 -39.92
N GLU A 181 -8.77 3.32 -40.61
CA GLU A 181 -7.56 2.68 -41.11
C GLU A 181 -6.26 3.52 -41.09
N THR A 182 -5.25 3.00 -40.39
CA THR A 182 -3.84 3.29 -40.64
C THR A 182 -3.42 2.68 -41.98
N PRO A 183 -2.82 3.43 -42.92
CA PRO A 183 -2.23 2.82 -44.11
C PRO A 183 -0.98 2.03 -43.71
N GLU A 184 -0.97 0.76 -44.10
CA GLU A 184 0.11 -0.19 -43.92
C GLU A 184 1.31 0.24 -44.77
N TYR A 185 2.38 0.75 -44.13
CA TYR A 185 3.64 1.03 -44.82
C TYR A 185 4.43 -0.28 -44.94
N GLY A 186 4.39 -0.89 -46.12
CA GLY A 186 5.17 -2.07 -46.47
C GLY A 186 6.69 -1.79 -46.47
N PRO A 187 7.54 -2.82 -46.27
CA PRO A 187 8.95 -2.62 -46.04
C PRO A 187 9.74 -2.70 -47.35
N ASP A 188 9.63 -1.73 -48.25
CA ASP A 188 10.55 -1.61 -49.40
C ASP A 188 10.47 -0.20 -49.96
N ASP A 189 11.36 0.70 -49.52
CA ASP A 189 11.75 1.94 -50.22
C ASP A 189 12.92 2.60 -49.45
N TYR A 190 14.04 1.88 -49.34
CA TYR A 190 15.29 2.48 -48.87
C TYR A 190 16.35 2.39 -49.97
N ASP A 191 16.43 3.44 -50.79
CA ASP A 191 17.56 3.67 -51.69
C ASP A 191 18.67 4.42 -50.94
N PRO A 192 19.86 3.81 -50.72
CA PRO A 192 20.97 4.50 -50.10
C PRO A 192 21.65 5.47 -51.09
N PRO A 193 22.11 6.65 -50.63
CA PRO A 193 22.74 7.63 -51.50
C PRO A 193 24.13 7.15 -51.95
N THR A 194 24.42 7.31 -53.24
CA THR A 194 25.74 7.07 -53.84
C THR A 194 26.78 8.05 -53.29
N PRO A 195 28.01 7.60 -52.96
CA PRO A 195 29.07 8.50 -52.57
C PRO A 195 29.66 9.21 -53.80
N ASP A 196 29.68 10.54 -53.77
CA ASP A 196 30.42 11.37 -54.73
C ASP A 196 31.93 11.15 -54.57
N ALA A 197 32.63 11.08 -55.71
CA ALA A 197 34.08 10.89 -55.85
C ALA A 197 34.87 12.20 -55.68
#